data_AF-A0A3D9LJT1-F1
#
_entry.id   AF-A0A3D9LJT1-F1
#
_cell.length_a   1.000
_cell.length_b   1.000
_cell.length_c   1.000
_cell.angle_alpha   90.00
_cell.angle_beta   90.00
_cell.angle_gamma   90.00
#
_symmetry.space_group_name_H-M   'P 1'
#
loop_
_entity.id
_entity.type
_entity.pdbx_description
1 polymer ?
#
loop_
_entity_poly.entity_id
_entity_poly.type
_entity_poly.pdbx_seq_one_letter_code
_entity_poly.pdbx_strand_id
1 'polypeptide(L)'
;MTAKINSAHQENTTTKKHISLLTENIQEFINSKNDFQAFIILSIGIEFLGAFVDEKDFNEFGQSQNRFENSLKHWFNNKWYEQNRTWIYQNLRGPLVHQYRPGKEILLTSKCKNNIDLEKHLTKSNGKTIFVLEQLFADFKKACEKIDREMNNDKSPYKNTKMSEKYMTIYEFENWNKEKIVLSGQTETIIGE
;
A
#
# COMPACT_ATOMS: atom_id res chain seq x y z
N MET A 1 23.91 -6.02 34.43
CA MET A 1 24.21 -7.18 33.58
C MET A 1 23.86 -6.78 32.16
N THR A 2 24.83 -6.34 31.37
CA THR A 2 24.59 -5.80 30.03
C THR A 2 24.33 -6.97 29.09
N ALA A 3 23.11 -7.11 28.59
CA ALA A 3 22.78 -8.11 27.58
C ALA A 3 23.55 -7.76 26.30
N LYS A 4 24.48 -8.62 25.88
CA LYS A 4 25.04 -8.56 24.53
C LYS A 4 23.93 -8.93 23.56
N ILE A 5 23.45 -7.97 22.79
CA ILE A 5 22.61 -8.23 21.62
C ILE A 5 23.50 -9.03 20.66
N ASN A 6 23.28 -10.34 20.57
CA ASN A 6 23.93 -11.17 19.56
C ASN A 6 23.54 -10.62 18.18
N SER A 7 24.54 -10.48 17.32
CA SER A 7 24.49 -9.87 15.98
C SER A 7 23.09 -9.82 15.37
N ALA A 8 22.44 -8.65 15.46
CA ALA A 8 21.16 -8.41 14.81
C ALA A 8 21.30 -8.70 13.31
N HIS A 9 20.43 -9.56 12.77
CA HIS A 9 20.34 -9.66 11.32
C HIS A 9 19.59 -8.43 10.83
N GLN A 10 20.30 -7.56 10.13
CA GLN A 10 19.77 -6.34 9.54
C GLN A 10 19.54 -6.57 8.06
N GLU A 11 18.29 -6.45 7.62
CA GLU A 11 17.95 -6.53 6.21
C GLU A 11 17.19 -5.27 5.78
N ASN A 12 17.53 -4.71 4.63
CA ASN A 12 16.78 -3.61 4.05
C ASN A 12 15.77 -4.17 3.05
N THR A 13 14.51 -3.72 3.11
CA THR A 13 13.50 -4.12 2.13
C THR A 13 13.80 -3.43 0.79
N THR A 14 14.03 -4.24 -0.25
CA THR A 14 13.98 -3.80 -1.64
C THR A 14 12.55 -3.41 -2.03
N THR A 15 12.35 -2.70 -3.14
CA THR A 15 10.99 -2.38 -3.66
C THR A 15 10.10 -3.62 -3.74
N LYS A 16 10.63 -4.73 -4.28
CA LYS A 16 9.88 -5.99 -4.39
C LYS A 16 9.44 -6.50 -3.02
N LYS A 17 10.37 -6.58 -2.06
CA LYS A 17 10.07 -7.03 -0.70
C LYS A 17 9.08 -6.10 0.01
N HIS A 18 9.19 -4.80 -0.23
CA HIS A 18 8.29 -3.80 0.35
C HIS A 18 6.86 -3.92 -0.21
N ILE A 19 6.71 -4.14 -1.52
CA ILE A 19 5.41 -4.40 -2.16
C ILE A 19 4.80 -5.71 -1.62
N SER A 20 5.59 -6.79 -1.50
CA SER A 20 5.13 -8.04 -0.90
C SER A 20 4.59 -7.82 0.51
N LEU A 21 5.37 -7.19 1.39
CA LEU A 21 4.96 -6.88 2.76
C LEU A 21 3.69 -6.03 2.82
N LEU A 22 3.57 -5.01 1.95
CA LEU A 22 2.34 -4.21 1.86
C LEU A 22 1.11 -5.06 1.50
N THR A 23 1.24 -5.95 0.52
CA THR A 23 0.13 -6.84 0.13
C THR A 23 -0.22 -7.86 1.20
N GLU A 24 0.78 -8.41 1.90
CA GLU A 24 0.61 -9.32 3.03
C GLU A 24 -0.16 -8.61 4.17
N ASN A 25 0.26 -7.41 4.56
CA ASN A 25 -0.40 -6.63 5.61
C ASN A 25 -1.87 -6.32 5.27
N ILE A 26 -2.17 -5.96 4.01
CA ILE A 26 -3.56 -5.72 3.57
C ILE A 26 -4.38 -7.01 3.66
N GLN A 27 -3.80 -8.15 3.26
CA GLN A 27 -4.44 -9.46 3.36
C GLN A 27 -4.71 -9.85 4.82
N GLU A 28 -3.81 -9.55 5.74
CA GLU A 28 -4.03 -9.75 7.18
C GLU A 28 -5.20 -8.94 7.71
N PHE A 29 -5.30 -7.65 7.34
CA PHE A 29 -6.47 -6.84 7.71
C PHE A 29 -7.78 -7.41 7.14
N ILE A 30 -7.76 -7.96 5.91
CA ILE A 30 -8.94 -8.64 5.35
C ILE A 30 -9.29 -9.88 6.17
N ASN A 31 -8.30 -10.72 6.48
CA ASN A 31 -8.48 -11.97 7.23
C ASN A 31 -8.99 -11.71 8.65
N SER A 32 -8.50 -10.65 9.30
CA SER A 32 -8.93 -10.23 10.63
C SER A 32 -10.21 -9.41 10.62
N LYS A 33 -10.89 -9.28 9.46
CA LYS A 33 -12.10 -8.47 9.29
C LYS A 33 -11.90 -7.03 9.77
N ASN A 34 -10.79 -6.40 9.43
CA ASN A 34 -10.48 -4.99 9.64
C ASN A 34 -10.54 -4.23 8.30
N ASP A 35 -11.69 -4.32 7.64
CA ASP A 35 -11.88 -3.83 6.26
C ASP A 35 -11.66 -2.33 6.08
N PHE A 36 -12.09 -1.50 7.03
CA PHE A 36 -11.89 -0.05 6.96
C PHE A 36 -10.39 0.32 6.98
N GLN A 37 -9.60 -0.31 7.85
CA GLN A 37 -8.15 -0.14 7.89
C GLN A 37 -7.50 -0.66 6.61
N ALA A 38 -7.96 -1.80 6.10
CA ALA A 38 -7.50 -2.32 4.81
C ALA A 38 -7.72 -1.32 3.67
N PHE A 39 -8.87 -0.63 3.61
CA PHE A 39 -9.11 0.42 2.61
C PHE A 39 -8.14 1.59 2.73
N ILE A 40 -7.77 1.99 3.95
CA ILE A 40 -6.81 3.08 4.19
C ILE A 40 -5.43 2.67 3.69
N ILE A 41 -4.91 1.52 4.15
CA ILE A 41 -3.59 1.03 3.77
C ILE A 41 -3.51 0.78 2.26
N LEU A 42 -4.58 0.22 1.67
CA LEU A 42 -4.65 0.03 0.24
C LEU A 42 -4.66 1.36 -0.53
N SER A 43 -5.32 2.41 -0.02
CA SER A 43 -5.29 3.75 -0.63
C SER A 43 -3.88 4.36 -0.62
N ILE A 44 -3.14 4.15 0.47
CA ILE A 44 -1.71 4.54 0.57
C ILE A 44 -0.88 3.69 -0.40
N GLY A 45 -1.16 2.39 -0.50
CA GLY A 45 -0.50 1.48 -1.41
C GLY A 45 -0.65 1.89 -2.87
N ILE A 46 -1.85 2.27 -3.30
CA ILE A 46 -2.10 2.79 -4.66
C ILE A 46 -1.24 4.02 -4.93
N GLU A 47 -1.16 4.96 -3.99
CA GLU A 47 -0.28 6.13 -4.13
C GLU A 47 1.20 5.74 -4.23
N PHE A 48 1.65 4.81 -3.39
CA PHE A 48 3.01 4.30 -3.41
C PHE A 48 3.40 3.71 -4.78
N LEU A 49 2.54 2.88 -5.38
CA LEU A 49 2.80 2.32 -6.71
C LEU A 49 2.96 3.41 -7.78
N GLY A 50 2.24 4.51 -7.64
CA GLY A 50 2.31 5.62 -8.58
C GLY A 50 3.58 6.43 -8.50
N ALA A 51 4.30 6.38 -7.38
CA ALA A 51 5.60 7.02 -7.22
C ALA A 51 6.64 6.47 -8.21
N PHE A 52 6.46 5.23 -8.69
CA PHE A 52 7.35 4.62 -9.69
C PHE A 52 7.15 5.16 -11.12
N VAL A 53 6.12 5.99 -11.35
CA VAL A 53 5.85 6.57 -12.67
C VAL A 53 6.56 7.90 -12.88
N ASP A 54 6.88 8.62 -11.78
CA ASP A 54 7.55 9.92 -11.83
C ASP A 54 9.03 9.86 -11.38
N GLU A 55 9.80 10.88 -11.73
CA GLU A 55 11.23 11.00 -11.36
C GLU A 55 11.46 11.74 -10.03
N LYS A 56 10.40 12.23 -9.38
CA LYS A 56 10.48 13.12 -8.22
C LYS A 56 10.78 12.37 -6.95
N ASP A 57 11.63 12.89 -6.08
CA ASP A 57 11.96 12.26 -4.79
C ASP A 57 10.71 11.95 -3.95
N PHE A 58 10.71 10.85 -3.17
CA PHE A 58 9.57 10.50 -2.32
C PHE A 58 9.17 11.64 -1.37
N ASN A 59 10.13 12.44 -0.89
CA ASN A 59 9.94 13.57 0.02
C ASN A 59 9.40 14.83 -0.66
N GLU A 60 9.26 14.85 -1.99
CA GLU A 60 8.75 16.02 -2.69
C GLU A 60 7.27 16.27 -2.33
N PHE A 61 7.00 17.46 -1.78
CA PHE A 61 5.66 17.87 -1.39
C PHE A 61 4.71 17.99 -2.60
N GLY A 62 3.42 17.79 -2.33
CA GLY A 62 2.36 17.99 -3.33
C GLY A 62 2.25 16.90 -4.41
N GLN A 63 3.04 15.81 -4.34
CA GLN A 63 2.98 14.75 -5.35
C GLN A 63 1.90 13.70 -5.12
N SER A 64 1.19 13.80 -4.00
CA SER A 64 0.28 12.77 -3.55
C SER A 64 -0.85 12.44 -4.54
N GLN A 65 -1.54 13.46 -5.05
CA GLN A 65 -2.60 13.28 -6.04
C GLN A 65 -2.02 12.72 -7.34
N ASN A 66 -0.92 13.30 -7.82
CA ASN A 66 -0.27 12.87 -9.06
C ASN A 66 0.14 11.40 -9.00
N ARG A 67 0.74 10.97 -7.89
CA ARG A 67 1.15 9.58 -7.69
C ARG A 67 -0.06 8.66 -7.63
N PHE A 68 -1.06 8.96 -6.82
CA PHE A 68 -2.28 8.15 -6.77
C PHE A 68 -2.93 8.01 -8.16
N GLU A 69 -3.06 9.11 -8.90
CA GLU A 69 -3.61 9.11 -10.26
C GLU A 69 -2.74 8.34 -11.25
N ASN A 70 -1.41 8.48 -11.16
CA ASN A 70 -0.45 7.73 -11.98
C ASN A 70 -0.61 6.24 -11.79
N SER A 71 -0.81 5.77 -10.56
CA SER A 71 -1.02 4.34 -10.32
C SER A 71 -2.26 3.83 -11.03
N LEU A 72 -3.39 4.53 -10.88
CA LEU A 72 -4.65 4.13 -11.51
C LEU A 72 -4.58 4.16 -13.04
N LYS A 73 -3.80 5.07 -13.61
CA LYS A 73 -3.60 5.20 -15.05
C LYS A 73 -2.65 4.15 -15.62
N HIS A 74 -1.55 3.86 -14.93
CA HIS A 74 -0.45 3.07 -15.50
C HIS A 74 -0.48 1.60 -15.05
N TRP A 75 -0.90 1.32 -13.82
CA TRP A 75 -0.76 -0.01 -13.22
C TRP A 75 -2.05 -0.82 -13.18
N PHE A 76 -3.20 -0.14 -13.12
CA PHE A 76 -4.51 -0.81 -13.11
C PHE A 76 -4.99 -1.12 -14.53
N ASN A 77 -5.59 -2.29 -14.73
CA ASN A 77 -6.04 -2.76 -16.06
C ASN A 77 -7.45 -2.30 -16.43
N ASN A 78 -8.26 -1.88 -15.45
CA ASN A 78 -9.63 -1.45 -15.69
C ASN A 78 -9.66 0.04 -16.06
N LYS A 79 -10.08 0.34 -17.29
CA LYS A 79 -10.20 1.70 -17.83
C LYS A 79 -11.08 2.62 -16.98
N TRP A 80 -12.01 2.06 -16.20
CA TRP A 80 -12.82 2.86 -15.28
C TRP A 80 -11.96 3.61 -14.27
N TYR A 81 -10.89 2.98 -13.74
CA TYR A 81 -9.99 3.65 -12.80
C TYR A 81 -9.25 4.81 -13.43
N GLU A 82 -8.73 4.65 -14.64
CA GLU A 82 -8.05 5.71 -15.38
C GLU A 82 -8.98 6.91 -15.64
N GLN A 83 -10.21 6.63 -16.09
CA GLN A 83 -11.21 7.65 -16.41
C GLN A 83 -11.70 8.41 -15.16
N ASN A 84 -11.71 7.76 -13.99
CA ASN A 84 -12.23 8.33 -12.76
C ASN A 84 -11.15 8.66 -11.72
N ARG A 85 -9.86 8.58 -12.07
CA ARG A 85 -8.72 8.68 -11.13
C ARG A 85 -8.78 9.88 -10.17
N THR A 86 -9.09 11.07 -10.68
CA THR A 86 -9.21 12.30 -9.87
C THR A 86 -10.39 12.21 -8.91
N TRP A 87 -11.54 11.70 -9.38
CA TRP A 87 -12.71 11.50 -8.55
C TRP A 87 -12.47 10.44 -7.46
N ILE A 88 -11.74 9.36 -7.77
CA ILE A 88 -11.35 8.32 -6.81
C ILE A 88 -10.41 8.92 -5.76
N TYR A 89 -9.42 9.72 -6.17
CA TYR A 89 -8.54 10.41 -5.23
C TYR A 89 -9.34 11.28 -4.24
N GLN A 90 -10.29 12.08 -4.74
CA GLN A 90 -11.11 12.99 -3.94
C GLN A 90 -12.10 12.29 -3.00
N ASN A 91 -12.57 11.08 -3.35
CA ASN A 91 -13.61 10.38 -2.58
C ASN A 91 -13.11 9.19 -1.77
N LEU A 92 -12.05 8.51 -2.22
CA LEU A 92 -11.47 7.35 -1.56
C LEU A 92 -10.22 7.79 -0.78
N ARG A 93 -9.11 8.06 -1.47
CA ARG A 93 -7.81 8.28 -0.83
C ARG A 93 -7.82 9.48 0.11
N GLY A 94 -8.21 10.65 -0.41
CA GLY A 94 -8.15 11.91 0.34
C GLY A 94 -8.89 11.84 1.68
N PRO A 95 -10.20 11.52 1.68
CA PRO A 95 -10.98 11.38 2.91
C PRO A 95 -10.47 10.29 3.85
N LEU A 96 -10.06 9.13 3.32
CA LEU A 96 -9.60 8.01 4.16
C LEU A 96 -8.29 8.34 4.89
N VAL A 97 -7.33 8.95 4.19
CA VAL A 97 -6.00 9.24 4.76
C VAL A 97 -6.01 10.49 5.62
N HIS A 98 -6.69 11.56 5.21
CA HIS A 98 -6.65 12.85 5.92
C HIS A 98 -7.75 13.03 6.97
N GLN A 99 -8.85 12.29 6.87
CA GLN A 99 -10.04 12.51 7.70
C GLN A 99 -10.57 11.23 8.35
N TYR A 100 -9.95 10.08 8.09
CA TYR A 100 -10.36 8.78 8.63
C TYR A 100 -11.85 8.48 8.40
N ARG A 101 -12.38 8.83 7.23
CA ARG A 101 -13.79 8.62 6.85
C ARG A 101 -13.94 8.46 5.33
N PRO A 102 -14.99 7.79 4.83
CA PRO A 102 -15.24 7.72 3.40
C PRO A 102 -15.71 9.06 2.84
N GLY A 103 -15.45 9.29 1.55
CA GLY A 103 -16.06 10.39 0.80
C GLY A 103 -17.57 10.22 0.64
N LYS A 104 -18.26 11.34 0.36
CA LYS A 104 -19.73 11.37 0.31
C LYS A 104 -20.31 10.54 -0.85
N GLU A 105 -19.56 10.41 -1.93
CA GLU A 105 -19.98 9.77 -3.18
C GLU A 105 -19.69 8.25 -3.23
N ILE A 106 -19.15 7.68 -2.16
CA ILE A 106 -18.77 6.25 -2.13
C ILE A 106 -19.47 5.48 -1.02
N LEU A 107 -19.56 4.17 -1.23
CA LEU A 107 -19.90 3.19 -0.22
C LEU A 107 -18.75 2.19 -0.13
N LEU A 108 -18.24 1.99 1.08
CA LEU A 108 -17.21 0.99 1.37
C LEU A 108 -17.90 -0.25 1.94
N THR A 109 -17.54 -1.41 1.42
CA THR A 109 -18.06 -2.69 1.87
C THR A 109 -17.04 -3.80 1.60
N SER A 110 -17.24 -4.96 2.20
CA SER A 110 -16.34 -6.09 2.11
C SER A 110 -17.11 -7.40 2.10
N LYS A 111 -16.53 -8.41 1.46
CA LYS A 111 -16.98 -9.78 1.55
C LYS A 111 -16.70 -10.35 2.94
N CYS A 112 -15.57 -10.01 3.56
CA CYS A 112 -15.17 -10.54 4.86
C CYS A 112 -16.08 -10.13 6.03
N LYS A 113 -16.73 -8.96 5.98
CA LYS A 113 -17.74 -8.54 6.97
C LYS A 113 -19.18 -8.71 6.49
N ASN A 114 -19.49 -8.26 5.28
CA ASN A 114 -20.87 -8.11 4.82
C ASN A 114 -21.31 -9.19 3.82
N ASN A 115 -20.42 -10.14 3.48
CA ASN A 115 -20.65 -11.20 2.51
C ASN A 115 -21.23 -10.70 1.18
N ILE A 116 -20.78 -9.53 0.72
CA ILE A 116 -21.24 -8.94 -0.54
C ILE A 116 -20.61 -9.66 -1.75
N ASP A 117 -21.36 -9.67 -2.85
CA ASP A 117 -20.85 -10.11 -4.15
C ASP A 117 -19.75 -9.17 -4.68
N LEU A 118 -18.66 -9.75 -5.18
CA LEU A 118 -17.52 -9.02 -5.75
C LEU A 118 -17.93 -8.24 -7.00
N GLU A 119 -18.91 -8.73 -7.76
CA GLU A 119 -19.46 -8.08 -8.96
C GLU A 119 -20.16 -6.74 -8.64
N LYS A 120 -20.43 -6.45 -7.36
CA LYS A 120 -20.92 -5.12 -6.95
C LYS A 120 -19.84 -4.05 -6.98
N HIS A 121 -18.58 -4.42 -7.13
CA HIS A 121 -17.50 -3.44 -7.23
C HIS A 121 -17.72 -2.48 -8.40
N LEU A 122 -17.58 -1.18 -8.13
CA LEU A 122 -17.78 -0.07 -9.08
C LEU A 122 -19.21 0.10 -9.61
N THR A 123 -20.16 -0.69 -9.13
CA THR A 123 -21.59 -0.45 -9.40
C THR A 123 -22.12 0.71 -8.57
N LYS A 124 -23.27 1.27 -8.96
CA LYS A 124 -23.94 2.33 -8.20
C LYS A 124 -25.05 1.77 -7.31
N SER A 125 -25.18 2.34 -6.13
CA SER A 125 -26.33 2.15 -5.23
C SER A 125 -26.69 3.48 -4.57
N ASN A 126 -27.95 3.89 -4.66
CA ASN A 126 -28.45 5.18 -4.15
C ASN A 126 -27.58 6.38 -4.57
N GLY A 127 -27.15 6.41 -5.84
CA GLY A 127 -26.30 7.45 -6.40
C GLY A 127 -24.81 7.34 -6.08
N LYS A 128 -24.40 6.48 -5.13
CA LYS A 128 -23.00 6.31 -4.71
C LYS A 128 -22.33 5.12 -5.38
N THR A 129 -21.03 5.20 -5.64
CA THR A 129 -20.24 4.09 -6.20
C THR A 129 -19.78 3.16 -5.09
N ILE A 130 -19.92 1.85 -5.29
CA ILE A 130 -19.53 0.83 -4.32
C ILE A 130 -18.07 0.41 -4.53
N PHE A 131 -17.26 0.45 -3.47
CA PHE A 131 -15.97 -0.20 -3.42
C PHE A 131 -16.09 -1.48 -2.58
N VAL A 132 -15.82 -2.63 -3.19
CA VAL A 132 -15.73 -3.93 -2.52
C VAL A 132 -14.26 -4.19 -2.25
N LEU A 133 -13.88 -4.30 -0.99
CA LEU A 133 -12.49 -4.37 -0.56
C LEU A 133 -11.68 -5.45 -1.28
N GLU A 134 -12.22 -6.67 -1.35
CA GLU A 134 -11.52 -7.83 -1.90
C GLU A 134 -11.32 -7.71 -3.40
N GLN A 135 -12.29 -7.13 -4.12
CA GLN A 135 -12.15 -6.90 -5.55
C GLN A 135 -11.14 -5.79 -5.83
N LEU A 136 -11.22 -4.67 -5.09
CA LEU A 136 -10.24 -3.59 -5.21
C LEU A 136 -8.81 -4.09 -4.86
N PHE A 137 -8.67 -4.95 -3.85
CA PHE A 137 -7.41 -5.58 -3.50
C PHE A 137 -6.91 -6.56 -4.55
N ALA A 138 -7.80 -7.32 -5.20
CA ALA A 138 -7.42 -8.16 -6.34
C ALA A 138 -6.86 -7.33 -7.51
N ASP A 139 -7.47 -6.18 -7.79
CA ASP A 139 -6.99 -5.28 -8.84
C ASP A 139 -5.68 -4.59 -8.47
N PHE A 140 -5.51 -4.24 -7.18
CA PHE A 140 -4.24 -3.77 -6.64
C PHE A 140 -3.12 -4.82 -6.76
N LYS A 141 -3.36 -6.09 -6.45
CA LYS A 141 -2.36 -7.16 -6.61
C LYS A 141 -1.91 -7.32 -8.06
N LYS A 142 -2.83 -7.25 -9.02
CA LYS A 142 -2.49 -7.26 -10.46
C LYS A 142 -1.62 -6.05 -10.85
N ALA A 143 -1.86 -4.89 -10.24
CA ALA A 143 -1.02 -3.71 -10.42
C ALA A 143 0.40 -3.93 -9.85
N CYS A 144 0.54 -4.53 -8.67
CA CYS A 144 1.83 -4.93 -8.09
C CYS A 144 2.58 -5.92 -9.00
N GLU A 145 1.91 -6.95 -9.52
CA GLU A 145 2.49 -7.92 -10.46
C GLU A 145 2.96 -7.27 -11.76
N LYS A 146 2.26 -6.23 -12.24
CA LYS A 146 2.68 -5.46 -13.41
C LYS A 146 3.98 -4.70 -13.13
N ILE A 147 4.11 -4.08 -11.95
CA ILE A 147 5.34 -3.41 -11.55
C ILE A 147 6.50 -4.40 -11.41
N ASP A 148 6.29 -5.56 -10.79
CA ASP A 148 7.35 -6.59 -10.68
C ASP A 148 7.84 -7.02 -12.08
N ARG A 149 6.94 -7.15 -13.06
CA ARG A 149 7.35 -7.41 -14.45
C ARG A 149 8.15 -6.27 -15.08
N GLU A 150 7.74 -5.02 -14.88
CA GLU A 150 8.48 -3.85 -15.39
C GLU A 150 9.85 -3.70 -14.73
N MET A 151 9.97 -3.99 -13.43
CA MET A 151 11.24 -3.98 -12.70
C MET A 151 12.26 -4.97 -13.26
N ASN A 152 11.79 -6.11 -13.78
CA ASN A 152 12.64 -7.14 -14.39
C ASN A 152 12.92 -6.88 -15.89
N ASN A 153 12.37 -5.80 -16.46
CA ASN A 153 12.57 -5.44 -17.86
C ASN A 153 13.56 -4.27 -17.98
N ASP A 154 14.76 -4.53 -18.50
CA ASP A 154 15.82 -3.52 -18.65
C ASP A 154 15.46 -2.36 -19.58
N LYS A 155 14.44 -2.53 -20.45
CA LYS A 155 13.96 -1.49 -21.35
C LYS A 155 12.73 -0.75 -20.83
N SER A 156 12.31 -1.03 -19.58
CA SER A 156 11.12 -0.38 -19.01
C SER A 156 11.33 1.12 -18.91
N PRO A 157 10.39 1.95 -19.41
CA PRO A 157 10.45 3.41 -19.22
C PRO A 157 10.22 3.81 -17.76
N TYR A 158 9.82 2.87 -16.90
CA TYR A 158 9.55 3.08 -15.48
C TYR A 158 10.73 2.70 -14.59
N LYS A 159 11.84 2.22 -15.17
CA LYS A 159 13.06 1.89 -14.43
C LYS A 159 13.71 3.19 -13.93
N ASN A 160 13.45 3.53 -12.67
CA ASN A 160 14.00 4.70 -12.00
C ASN A 160 14.76 4.32 -10.72
N THR A 161 15.42 5.31 -10.12
CA THR A 161 16.21 5.13 -8.88
C THR A 161 15.37 4.64 -7.70
N LYS A 162 14.07 4.92 -7.68
CA LYS A 162 13.19 4.45 -6.60
C LYS A 162 13.04 2.94 -6.61
N MET A 163 13.06 2.29 -7.76
CA MET A 163 12.96 0.83 -7.85
C MET A 163 14.16 0.08 -7.22
N SER A 164 15.27 0.79 -6.96
CA SER A 164 16.45 0.27 -6.28
C SER A 164 16.66 0.88 -4.88
N GLU A 165 15.71 1.68 -4.39
CA GLU A 165 15.77 2.32 -3.07
C GLU A 165 15.51 1.33 -1.93
N LYS A 166 16.01 1.67 -0.75
CA LYS A 166 15.78 0.95 0.51
C LYS A 166 14.66 1.64 1.27
N TYR A 167 13.58 0.92 1.56
CA TYR A 167 12.38 1.52 2.18
C TYR A 167 12.35 1.37 3.70
N MET A 168 12.51 0.15 4.19
CA MET A 168 12.50 -0.16 5.61
C MET A 168 13.69 -1.02 5.96
N THR A 169 14.30 -0.73 7.10
CA THR A 169 15.26 -1.64 7.73
C THR A 169 14.49 -2.52 8.70
N ILE A 170 14.67 -3.83 8.54
CA ILE A 170 14.13 -4.86 9.41
C ILE A 170 15.26 -5.35 10.31
N TYR A 171 15.02 -5.35 11.62
CA TYR A 171 15.92 -5.90 12.62
C TYR A 171 15.30 -7.16 13.21
N GLU A 172 16.05 -8.26 13.17
CA GLU A 172 15.70 -9.49 13.88
C GLU A 172 16.59 -9.68 15.11
N PHE A 173 15.99 -9.88 16.27
CA PHE A 173 16.70 -10.26 17.48
C PHE A 173 15.89 -11.25 18.32
N GLU A 174 16.60 -11.95 19.20
CA GLU A 174 16.03 -12.82 20.21
C GLU A 174 15.84 -12.02 21.49
N ASN A 175 14.62 -12.00 22.02
CA ASN A 175 14.32 -11.31 23.27
C ASN A 175 14.78 -12.13 24.49
N TRP A 176 14.68 -11.53 25.67
CA TRP A 176 14.89 -12.13 26.99
C TRP A 176 14.12 -13.44 27.26
N ASN A 177 13.05 -13.73 26.53
CA ASN A 177 12.28 -14.98 26.59
C ASN A 177 12.68 -15.99 25.48
N LYS A 178 13.72 -15.72 24.71
CA LYS A 178 14.12 -16.49 23.52
C LYS A 178 13.13 -16.45 22.35
N GLU A 179 12.26 -15.46 22.32
CA GLU A 179 11.33 -15.24 21.22
C GLU A 179 11.98 -14.39 20.14
N LYS A 180 11.78 -14.75 18.88
CA LYS A 180 12.19 -13.91 17.74
C LYS A 180 11.28 -12.69 17.67
N ILE A 181 11.88 -11.50 17.76
CA ILE A 181 11.20 -10.23 17.54
C ILE A 181 11.70 -9.63 16.24
N VAL A 182 10.74 -9.09 15.47
CA VAL A 182 10.99 -8.33 14.25
C VAL A 182 10.63 -6.87 14.54
N LEU A 183 11.58 -5.95 14.38
CA LEU A 183 11.33 -4.51 14.43
C LEU A 183 11.51 -3.90 13.04
N SER A 184 10.69 -2.91 12.71
CA SER A 184 10.81 -2.10 11.50
C SER A 184 10.96 -0.62 11.87
N GLY A 185 11.88 0.07 11.20
CA GLY A 185 12.07 1.52 11.35
C GLY A 185 13.52 2.00 11.29
N GLN A 186 13.70 3.32 11.33
CA GLN A 186 14.99 4.00 11.52
C GLN A 186 14.94 4.83 12.82
N THR A 187 14.45 4.24 13.91
CA THR A 187 14.33 4.96 15.18
C THR A 187 15.43 4.51 16.13
N GLU A 188 16.49 5.30 16.21
CA GLU A 188 17.44 5.25 17.32
C GLU A 188 16.81 5.99 18.50
N THR A 189 16.59 5.29 19.62
CA THR A 189 16.18 5.92 20.88
C THR A 189 17.36 5.91 21.82
N ILE A 190 17.90 7.08 22.14
CA ILE A 190 18.90 7.22 23.19
C ILE A 190 18.18 6.96 24.52
N ILE A 191 18.44 5.81 25.12
CA ILE A 191 18.06 5.55 26.52
C ILE A 191 19.11 6.28 27.36
N GLY A 192 18.75 7.43 27.90
CA GLY A 192 19.59 8.14 28.87
C GLY A 192 19.81 7.30 30.12
N GLU A 193 21.05 7.35 30.65
CA GLU A 193 21.46 6.70 31.90
C GLU A 193 20.66 7.18 33.12
#